data_AF-A0A538TXD1-F1
#
_entry.id   AF-A0A538TXD1-F1
#
_cell.length_a   1.000
_cell.length_b   1.000
_cell.length_c   1.000
_cell.angle_alpha   90.00
_cell.angle_beta   90.00
_cell.angle_gamma   90.00
#
_symmetry.space_group_name_H-M   'P 1'
#
loop_
_entity.id
_entity.type
_entity.pdbx_description
1 polymer ?
#
loop_
_entity_poly.entity_id
_entity_poly.type
_entity_poly.pdbx_seq_one_letter_code
_entity_poly.pdbx_strand_id
1 'polypeptide(L)'
;MAGTASGGTPTWSVVSGPVVIGDPSKLNTGVTFTGGGSARLRLTVASNATPACADAIDDVDLNVTAGTVLISAPTPGCNGILTYTAAVDGQTGCTFSWSVDGRSLKTFLPGPADDVRVARVSGTNFGTFQFRALDNLCHSIEVAATCSVNGQTCTARASTTVTQCATTSQGCNKP
;
A
#
# COMPACT_ATOMS: atom_id res chain seq x y z
N MET A 1 -13.84 -15.37 -9.85
CA MET A 1 -15.28 -15.03 -9.96
C MET A 1 -16.04 -16.28 -10.31
N ALA A 2 -17.27 -16.42 -9.83
CA ALA A 2 -18.18 -17.48 -10.26
C ALA A 2 -19.35 -16.83 -11.00
N GLY A 3 -19.60 -17.26 -12.24
CA GLY A 3 -20.72 -16.81 -13.05
C GLY A 3 -21.68 -17.96 -13.33
N THR A 4 -22.92 -17.63 -13.67
CA THR A 4 -23.93 -18.59 -14.16
C THR A 4 -24.47 -18.10 -15.49
N ALA A 5 -24.49 -18.96 -16.51
CA ALA A 5 -25.04 -18.69 -17.83
C ALA A 5 -25.53 -20.01 -18.43
N SER A 6 -26.57 -19.93 -19.25
CA SER A 6 -27.18 -21.08 -19.92
C SER A 6 -27.64 -20.70 -21.33
N GLY A 7 -27.70 -21.66 -22.25
CA GLY A 7 -28.21 -21.39 -23.61
C GLY A 7 -27.27 -20.57 -24.50
N GLY A 8 -25.97 -20.53 -24.17
CA GLY A 8 -24.99 -19.80 -24.95
C GLY A 8 -23.55 -20.02 -24.51
N THR A 9 -22.63 -19.43 -25.25
CA THR A 9 -21.18 -19.51 -25.02
C THR A 9 -20.70 -18.25 -24.30
N PRO A 10 -20.18 -18.36 -23.05
CA PRO A 10 -19.71 -17.22 -22.29
C PRO A 10 -18.31 -16.76 -22.75
N THR A 11 -18.05 -15.46 -22.66
CA THR A 11 -16.72 -14.88 -22.85
C THR A 11 -16.56 -13.65 -21.97
N TRP A 12 -15.47 -13.60 -21.21
CA TRP A 12 -15.09 -12.45 -20.40
C TRP A 12 -14.17 -11.49 -21.17
N SER A 13 -14.28 -10.19 -20.91
CA SER A 13 -13.39 -9.17 -21.44
C SER A 13 -13.11 -8.08 -20.41
N VAL A 14 -11.95 -7.43 -20.51
CA VAL A 14 -11.61 -6.26 -19.70
C VAL A 14 -12.15 -5.02 -20.37
N VAL A 15 -13.06 -4.31 -19.70
CA VAL A 15 -13.58 -3.01 -20.16
C VAL A 15 -12.63 -1.89 -19.75
N SER A 16 -12.15 -1.93 -18.50
CA SER A 16 -11.20 -0.96 -17.95
C SER A 16 -10.45 -1.50 -16.74
N GLY A 17 -9.34 -0.83 -16.40
CA GLY A 17 -8.58 -1.06 -15.16
C GLY A 17 -7.42 -2.06 -15.27
N PRO A 18 -6.58 -2.16 -14.22
CA PRO A 18 -5.34 -2.94 -14.23
C PRO A 18 -5.61 -4.40 -13.88
N VAL A 19 -6.30 -5.15 -14.76
CA VAL A 19 -6.67 -6.56 -14.51
C VAL A 19 -6.32 -7.49 -15.67
N VAL A 20 -6.01 -8.73 -15.33
CA VAL A 20 -5.80 -9.84 -16.27
C VAL A 20 -6.77 -10.97 -15.93
N ILE A 21 -7.47 -11.48 -16.94
CA ILE A 21 -8.38 -12.62 -16.83
C ILE A 21 -7.59 -13.90 -17.12
N GLY A 22 -7.69 -14.90 -16.25
CA GLY A 22 -6.94 -16.15 -16.40
C GLY A 22 -7.35 -16.96 -17.64
N ASP A 23 -8.63 -17.31 -17.73
CA ASP A 23 -9.23 -17.97 -18.90
C ASP A 23 -10.55 -17.26 -19.25
N PRO A 24 -10.57 -16.41 -20.29
CA PRO A 24 -11.77 -15.66 -20.66
C PRO A 24 -12.95 -16.51 -21.13
N SER A 25 -12.70 -17.75 -21.57
CA SER A 25 -13.73 -18.65 -22.11
C SER A 25 -14.49 -19.41 -21.02
N LYS A 26 -13.93 -19.46 -19.81
CA LYS A 26 -14.55 -20.13 -18.67
C LYS A 26 -15.48 -19.18 -17.93
N LEU A 27 -16.69 -19.66 -17.70
CA LEU A 27 -17.68 -18.96 -16.89
C LEU A 27 -17.15 -18.68 -15.47
N ASN A 28 -16.44 -19.64 -14.89
CA ASN A 28 -15.70 -19.51 -13.64
C ASN A 28 -14.22 -19.32 -13.93
N THR A 29 -13.71 -18.11 -13.70
CA THR A 29 -12.34 -17.74 -14.04
C THR A 29 -11.68 -16.92 -12.93
N GLY A 30 -10.35 -16.96 -12.89
CA GLY A 30 -9.53 -16.12 -12.03
C GLY A 30 -9.36 -14.73 -12.64
N VAL A 31 -9.31 -13.70 -11.79
CA VAL A 31 -8.97 -12.33 -12.18
C VAL A 31 -7.86 -11.85 -11.27
N THR A 32 -6.81 -11.30 -11.87
CA THR A 32 -5.64 -10.80 -11.14
C THR A 32 -5.48 -9.32 -11.40
N PHE A 33 -5.43 -8.51 -10.33
CA PHE A 33 -5.06 -7.10 -10.42
C PHE A 33 -3.54 -6.96 -10.57
N THR A 34 -3.10 -6.15 -11.53
CA THR A 34 -1.69 -5.80 -11.76
C THR A 34 -1.28 -4.51 -11.01
N GLY A 35 -2.22 -3.86 -10.34
CA GLY A 35 -2.02 -2.69 -9.46
C GLY A 35 -3.25 -2.41 -8.60
N GLY A 36 -3.17 -1.42 -7.70
CA GLY A 36 -4.36 -0.92 -7.00
C GLY A 36 -5.27 -0.13 -7.94
N GLY A 37 -6.55 -0.02 -7.59
CA GLY A 37 -7.54 0.75 -8.34
C GLY A 37 -8.81 -0.04 -8.64
N SER A 38 -9.65 0.53 -9.49
CA SER A 38 -10.90 -0.07 -9.95
C SER A 38 -10.74 -0.68 -11.34
N ALA A 39 -11.49 -1.74 -11.61
CA ALA A 39 -11.58 -2.39 -12.90
C ALA A 39 -13.02 -2.78 -13.21
N ARG A 40 -13.38 -2.73 -14.49
CA ARG A 40 -14.66 -3.21 -14.98
C ARG A 40 -14.42 -4.36 -15.95
N LEU A 41 -15.11 -5.46 -15.71
CA LEU A 41 -15.13 -6.63 -16.58
C LEU A 41 -16.50 -6.80 -17.19
N ARG A 42 -16.55 -7.39 -18.40
CA ARG A 42 -17.79 -7.70 -19.09
C ARG A 42 -17.86 -9.17 -19.44
N LEU A 43 -18.96 -9.82 -19.05
CA LEU A 43 -19.37 -11.13 -19.51
C LEU A 43 -20.33 -10.97 -20.69
N THR A 44 -20.00 -11.57 -21.83
CA THR A 44 -20.89 -11.69 -22.99
C THR A 44 -21.25 -13.16 -23.17
N VAL A 45 -22.53 -13.47 -23.38
CA VAL A 45 -23.03 -14.82 -23.64
C VAL A 45 -23.69 -14.85 -25.01
N ALA A 46 -23.02 -15.48 -25.98
CA ALA A 46 -23.52 -15.63 -27.34
C ALA A 46 -24.53 -16.77 -27.42
N SER A 47 -25.73 -16.50 -27.95
CA SER A 47 -26.81 -17.50 -28.05
C SER A 47 -26.40 -18.71 -28.91
N ASN A 48 -26.73 -19.92 -28.44
CA ASN A 48 -26.59 -21.14 -29.25
C ASN A 48 -27.91 -21.59 -29.93
N ALA A 49 -29.01 -20.86 -29.73
CA ALA A 49 -30.29 -21.13 -30.36
C ALA A 49 -30.27 -20.84 -31.88
N THR A 50 -31.22 -21.43 -32.62
CA THR A 50 -31.44 -21.13 -34.04
C THR A 50 -32.93 -20.82 -34.28
N PRO A 51 -33.28 -19.59 -34.73
CA PRO A 51 -32.38 -18.45 -34.95
C PRO A 51 -31.75 -17.96 -33.64
N ALA A 52 -30.56 -17.36 -33.73
CA ALA A 52 -29.85 -16.87 -32.56
C ALA A 52 -30.58 -15.67 -31.93
N CYS A 53 -30.66 -15.67 -30.61
CA CYS A 53 -31.02 -14.47 -29.85
C CYS A 53 -29.84 -13.49 -29.84
N ALA A 54 -30.11 -12.22 -29.50
CA ALA A 54 -29.06 -11.26 -29.22
C ALA A 54 -28.21 -11.71 -28.01
N ASP A 55 -26.95 -11.27 -27.97
CA ASP A 55 -26.03 -11.58 -26.89
C ASP A 55 -26.53 -11.01 -25.56
N ALA A 56 -26.44 -11.82 -24.51
CA ALA A 56 -26.66 -11.34 -23.15
C ALA A 56 -25.34 -10.78 -22.59
N ILE A 57 -25.41 -9.62 -21.92
CA ILE A 57 -24.24 -8.91 -21.40
C ILE A 57 -24.45 -8.63 -19.92
N ASP A 58 -23.40 -8.84 -19.12
CA ASP A 58 -23.33 -8.44 -17.71
C ASP A 58 -21.99 -7.76 -17.41
N ASP A 59 -22.01 -6.68 -16.63
CA ASP A 59 -20.83 -5.91 -16.24
C ASP A 59 -20.56 -6.08 -14.74
N VAL A 60 -19.30 -6.35 -14.40
CA VAL A 60 -18.85 -6.51 -13.01
C VAL A 60 -17.82 -5.43 -12.70
N ASP A 61 -18.12 -4.60 -11.72
CA ASP A 61 -17.19 -3.62 -11.17
C ASP A 61 -16.44 -4.22 -9.97
N LEU A 62 -15.11 -4.21 -10.07
CA LEU A 62 -14.19 -4.67 -9.04
C LEU A 62 -13.37 -3.48 -8.55
N ASN A 63 -13.23 -3.35 -7.23
CA ASN A 63 -12.40 -2.31 -6.65
C ASN A 63 -11.40 -2.91 -5.67
N VAL A 64 -10.11 -2.65 -5.91
CA VAL A 64 -9.02 -2.97 -4.99
C VAL A 64 -8.46 -1.66 -4.46
N THR A 65 -8.85 -1.31 -3.24
CA THR A 65 -8.28 -0.16 -2.55
C THR A 65 -6.89 -0.55 -2.04
N ALA A 66 -5.87 0.21 -2.42
CA ALA A 66 -4.58 0.11 -1.75
C ALA A 66 -4.78 0.47 -0.27
N GLY A 67 -4.40 -0.41 0.65
CA GLY A 67 -4.39 -0.08 2.08
C GLY A 67 -3.56 1.18 2.29
N THR A 68 -4.10 2.15 3.03
CA THR A 68 -3.33 3.36 3.37
C THR A 68 -2.36 2.99 4.47
N VAL A 69 -1.08 3.35 4.33
CA VAL A 69 -0.14 3.24 5.45
C VAL A 69 -0.42 4.42 6.39
N LEU A 70 -0.74 4.11 7.63
CA LEU A 70 -0.92 5.07 8.70
C LEU A 70 0.39 5.19 9.46
N ILE A 71 0.89 6.42 9.61
CA ILE A 71 1.98 6.73 10.53
C ILE A 71 1.36 7.38 11.75
N SER A 72 1.51 6.76 12.91
CA SER A 72 1.23 7.43 14.19
C SER A 72 2.50 8.13 14.64
N ALA A 73 2.47 9.46 14.61
CA ALA A 73 3.56 10.29 15.11
C ALA A 73 3.43 10.47 16.64
N PRO A 74 4.55 10.55 17.37
CA PRO A 74 4.52 10.89 18.79
C PRO A 74 4.12 12.35 19.01
N THR A 75 3.68 12.69 20.22
CA THR A 75 3.52 14.09 20.62
C THR A 75 4.87 14.82 20.49
N PRO A 76 4.94 15.99 19.81
CA PRO A 76 6.21 16.68 19.60
C PRO A 76 6.88 17.04 20.94
N GLY A 77 8.09 16.53 21.14
CA GLY A 77 8.98 16.95 22.24
C GLY A 77 10.31 17.38 21.64
N CYS A 78 10.79 18.59 21.97
CA CYS A 78 12.01 19.16 21.37
C CYS A 78 13.27 18.32 21.64
N ASN A 79 13.32 17.53 22.71
CA ASN A 79 14.48 16.73 23.10
C ASN A 79 14.04 15.33 23.55
N GLY A 80 14.14 14.33 22.67
CA GLY A 80 13.63 13.00 22.93
C GLY A 80 13.90 12.01 21.82
N ILE A 81 13.75 10.72 22.11
CA ILE A 81 13.63 9.70 21.06
C ILE A 81 12.16 9.70 20.65
N LEU A 82 11.90 10.06 19.39
CA LEU A 82 10.55 10.04 18.84
C LEU A 82 10.25 8.63 18.36
N THR A 83 9.11 8.08 18.77
CA THR A 83 8.68 6.74 18.39
C THR A 83 7.49 6.84 17.45
N TYR A 84 7.66 6.33 16.24
CA TYR A 84 6.66 6.23 15.19
C TYR A 84 6.19 4.78 15.09
N THR A 85 4.91 4.58 14.83
CA THR A 85 4.36 3.27 14.48
C THR A 85 3.69 3.33 13.14
N ALA A 86 3.86 2.29 12.34
CA ALA A 86 3.20 2.11 11.06
C ALA A 86 2.17 0.97 11.13
N ALA A 87 1.03 1.19 10.49
CA ALA A 87 0.01 0.18 10.25
C ALA A 87 -0.53 0.34 8.83
N VAL A 88 -1.12 -0.71 8.28
CA VAL A 88 -1.88 -0.63 7.03
C VAL A 88 -3.34 -0.88 7.39
N ASP A 89 -4.22 0.06 7.03
CA ASP A 89 -5.62 -0.03 7.41
C ASP A 89 -6.26 -1.35 6.91
N GLY A 90 -6.95 -2.04 7.81
CA GLY A 90 -7.56 -3.34 7.55
C GLY A 90 -6.61 -4.51 7.23
N GLN A 91 -5.28 -4.36 7.40
CA GLN A 91 -4.30 -5.41 7.09
C GLN A 91 -3.40 -5.77 8.29
N THR A 92 -3.07 -7.04 8.42
CA THR A 92 -2.15 -7.57 9.44
C THR A 92 -0.99 -8.32 8.80
N GLY A 93 0.15 -8.41 9.50
CA GLY A 93 1.31 -9.17 9.02
C GLY A 93 2.14 -8.48 7.93
N CYS A 94 1.86 -7.20 7.63
CA CYS A 94 2.70 -6.41 6.73
C CYS A 94 4.12 -6.23 7.30
N THR A 95 5.11 -6.13 6.40
CA THR A 95 6.49 -5.77 6.73
C THR A 95 6.76 -4.33 6.36
N PHE A 96 7.49 -3.62 7.23
CA PHE A 96 7.74 -2.20 7.07
C PHE A 96 9.21 -1.92 6.82
N SER A 97 9.47 -0.96 5.93
CA SER A 97 10.80 -0.42 5.66
C SER A 97 10.74 1.09 5.82
N TRP A 98 11.68 1.62 6.59
CA TRP A 98 11.72 3.03 6.95
C TRP A 98 12.91 3.72 6.29
N SER A 99 12.73 4.99 5.93
CA SER A 99 13.77 5.89 5.45
C SER A 99 13.65 7.25 6.09
N VAL A 100 14.78 7.95 6.14
CA VAL A 100 14.87 9.35 6.57
C VAL A 100 15.45 10.15 5.42
N ASP A 101 14.76 11.21 4.99
CA ASP A 101 15.16 12.07 3.87
C ASP A 101 15.45 11.29 2.57
N GLY A 102 14.65 10.26 2.28
CA GLY A 102 14.84 9.37 1.14
C GLY A 102 16.03 8.41 1.25
N ARG A 103 16.73 8.38 2.39
CA ARG A 103 17.89 7.51 2.63
C ARG A 103 17.54 6.34 3.53
N SER A 104 18.16 5.19 3.27
CA SER A 104 17.99 3.98 4.10
C SER A 104 18.53 4.20 5.52
N LEU A 105 18.00 3.47 6.52
CA LEU A 105 18.52 3.58 7.88
C LEU A 105 19.98 3.12 8.03
N LYS A 106 20.46 2.20 7.17
CA LYS A 106 21.86 1.76 7.16
C LYS A 106 22.83 2.90 6.85
N THR A 107 22.39 3.85 6.03
CA THR A 107 23.12 5.09 5.74
C THR A 107 22.95 6.15 6.83
N PHE A 108 22.12 5.88 7.84
CA PHE A 108 21.87 6.72 9.01
C PHE A 108 22.55 6.17 10.29
N LEU A 109 23.36 5.11 10.17
CA LEU A 109 24.17 4.57 11.28
C LEU A 109 25.33 5.54 11.62
N PRO A 110 25.60 5.84 12.90
CA PRO A 110 26.63 6.79 13.30
C PRO A 110 28.03 6.14 13.37
N GLY A 111 29.04 6.99 13.61
CA GLY A 111 30.29 6.59 14.27
C GLY A 111 30.03 6.02 15.68
N PRO A 112 30.95 6.12 16.65
CA PRO A 112 30.81 5.46 17.95
C PRO A 112 29.45 5.76 18.60
N ALA A 113 28.91 4.78 19.32
CA ALA A 113 27.54 4.69 19.83
C ALA A 113 27.19 5.75 20.91
N ASP A 114 27.28 7.02 20.56
CA ASP A 114 26.68 8.10 21.33
C ASP A 114 25.17 8.16 21.03
N ASP A 115 24.36 8.12 22.09
CA ASP A 115 22.89 8.19 22.12
C ASP A 115 22.31 9.55 21.64
N VAL A 116 23.13 10.31 20.91
CA VAL A 116 22.85 11.67 20.41
C VAL A 116 22.04 11.62 19.11
N ARG A 117 22.26 10.61 18.25
CA ARG A 117 21.46 10.37 17.04
C ARG A 117 20.94 8.93 17.00
N VAL A 118 19.67 8.76 16.68
CA VAL A 118 18.97 7.47 16.68
C VAL A 118 18.18 7.32 15.39
N ALA A 119 18.35 6.20 14.71
CA ALA A 119 17.51 5.80 13.59
C ALA A 119 17.43 4.26 13.57
N ARG A 120 16.46 3.70 14.31
CA ARG A 120 16.36 2.25 14.52
C ARG A 120 14.94 1.75 14.38
N VAL A 121 14.80 0.53 13.87
CA VAL A 121 13.51 -0.16 13.74
C VAL A 121 13.39 -1.28 14.76
N SER A 122 12.17 -1.51 15.22
CA SER A 122 11.84 -2.55 16.21
C SER A 122 10.37 -2.99 16.05
N GLY A 123 9.93 -3.88 16.93
CA GLY A 123 8.57 -4.42 16.92
C GLY A 123 8.35 -5.47 15.82
N THR A 124 7.14 -6.02 15.80
CA THR A 124 6.73 -7.03 14.82
C THR A 124 6.87 -6.50 13.40
N ASN A 125 7.57 -7.26 12.55
CA ASN A 125 7.83 -6.92 11.14
C ASN A 125 8.35 -5.49 10.92
N PHE A 126 9.09 -4.95 11.89
CA PHE A 126 9.69 -3.62 11.86
C PHE A 126 8.67 -2.46 11.85
N GLY A 127 7.47 -2.67 12.39
CA GLY A 127 6.40 -1.66 12.41
C GLY A 127 6.65 -0.46 13.33
N THR A 128 7.70 -0.47 14.16
CA THR A 128 8.07 0.66 15.03
C THR A 128 9.40 1.27 14.61
N PHE A 129 9.45 2.60 14.49
CA PHE A 129 10.65 3.35 14.16
C PHE A 129 10.97 4.39 15.22
N GLN A 130 12.24 4.48 15.61
CA GLN A 130 12.73 5.45 16.58
C GLN A 130 13.72 6.40 15.94
N PHE A 131 13.49 7.70 16.16
CA PHE A 131 14.25 8.78 15.53
C PHE A 131 14.77 9.81 16.54
N ARG A 132 16.04 10.20 16.37
CA ARG A 132 16.67 11.34 17.01
C ARG A 132 17.77 11.93 16.13
N ALA A 133 17.77 13.24 15.91
CA ALA A 133 18.79 13.97 15.15
C ALA A 133 19.36 15.20 15.88
N LEU A 134 18.53 15.90 16.68
CA LEU A 134 18.91 17.09 17.48
C LEU A 134 19.69 18.17 16.71
N ASP A 135 19.35 18.43 15.44
CA ASP A 135 20.08 19.34 14.56
C ASP A 135 19.28 20.56 14.10
N ASN A 136 18.06 20.76 14.63
CA ASN A 136 17.13 21.82 14.23
C ASN A 136 16.70 21.75 12.74
N LEU A 137 16.98 20.65 12.03
CA LEU A 137 16.56 20.47 10.65
C LEU A 137 15.21 19.75 10.60
N CYS A 138 14.38 20.11 9.60
CA CYS A 138 13.16 19.34 9.30
C CYS A 138 13.58 18.10 8.50
N HIS A 139 13.22 16.92 9.01
CA HIS A 139 13.44 15.61 8.39
C HIS A 139 12.14 15.02 7.86
N SER A 140 12.22 14.32 6.73
CA SER A 140 11.13 13.50 6.19
C SER A 140 11.27 12.07 6.72
N ILE A 141 10.29 11.61 7.49
CA ILE A 141 10.18 10.22 7.91
C ILE A 141 9.26 9.51 6.93
N GLU A 142 9.80 8.53 6.22
CA GLU A 142 9.09 7.76 5.20
C GLU A 142 8.98 6.31 5.63
N VAL A 143 7.85 5.69 5.31
CA VAL A 143 7.62 4.27 5.49
C VAL A 143 7.03 3.66 4.22
N ALA A 144 7.55 2.51 3.83
CA ALA A 144 6.93 1.63 2.86
C ALA A 144 6.50 0.33 3.55
N ALA A 145 5.26 -0.08 3.32
CA ALA A 145 4.70 -1.32 3.80
C ALA A 145 4.56 -2.31 2.64
N THR A 146 4.86 -3.58 2.90
CA THR A 146 4.63 -4.71 2.00
C THR A 146 3.73 -5.72 2.70
N CYS A 147 2.57 -6.02 2.12
CA CYS A 147 1.59 -6.94 2.67
C CYS A 147 1.31 -8.07 1.67
N SER A 148 1.03 -9.28 2.16
CA SER A 148 0.52 -10.38 1.35
C SER A 148 -0.99 -10.48 1.52
N VAL A 149 -1.75 -10.09 0.49
CA VAL A 149 -3.22 -10.16 0.48
C VAL A 149 -3.62 -11.24 -0.50
N ASN A 150 -4.24 -12.33 -0.01
CA ASN A 150 -4.65 -13.48 -0.83
C ASN A 150 -3.52 -14.05 -1.71
N GLY A 151 -2.28 -14.07 -1.19
CA GLY A 151 -1.10 -14.56 -1.91
C GLY A 151 -0.47 -13.55 -2.87
N GLN A 152 -1.06 -12.36 -3.03
CA GLN A 152 -0.50 -11.28 -3.85
C GLN A 152 0.26 -10.27 -2.98
N THR A 153 1.42 -9.81 -3.47
CA THR A 153 2.22 -8.79 -2.79
C THR A 153 1.70 -7.40 -3.12
N CYS A 154 1.23 -6.68 -2.11
CA CYS A 154 0.80 -5.28 -2.22
C CYS A 154 1.80 -4.37 -1.51
N THR A 155 2.07 -3.19 -2.08
CA THR A 155 2.93 -2.18 -1.45
C THR A 155 2.20 -0.87 -1.27
N ALA A 156 2.49 -0.17 -0.18
CA ALA A 156 1.94 1.14 0.13
C ALA A 156 3.01 2.01 0.80
N ARG A 157 2.85 3.35 0.73
CA ARG A 157 3.81 4.31 1.29
C ARG A 157 3.09 5.41 2.06
N ALA A 158 3.76 5.94 3.07
CA ALA A 158 3.38 7.17 3.75
C ALA A 158 4.62 7.95 4.17
N SER A 159 4.44 9.24 4.42
CA SER A 159 5.48 10.10 4.97
C SER A 159 4.90 11.10 5.97
N THR A 160 5.76 11.56 6.88
CA THR A 160 5.49 12.65 7.81
C THR A 160 6.76 13.45 8.03
N THR A 161 6.65 14.70 8.47
CA THR A 161 7.79 15.57 8.72
C THR A 161 7.98 15.82 10.21
N VAL A 162 9.23 16.02 10.61
CA VAL A 162 9.58 16.29 12.01
C VAL A 162 10.77 17.22 12.11
N THR A 163 10.78 18.08 13.13
CA THR A 163 11.98 18.78 13.58
C THR A 163 12.27 18.44 15.02
N GLN A 164 13.55 18.22 15.31
CA GLN A 164 14.04 18.11 16.68
C GLN A 164 14.96 19.27 17.00
N CYS A 165 14.65 19.91 18.10
CA CYS A 165 15.33 21.11 18.51
C CYS A 165 16.64 20.70 19.22
N ALA A 166 17.78 21.20 18.77
CA ALA A 166 19.05 21.04 19.49
C ALA A 166 18.99 21.73 20.88
N THR A 167 18.12 22.76 21.00
CA THR A 167 17.72 23.48 22.21
C THR A 167 16.23 23.86 22.10
N THR A 168 15.52 24.17 23.18
CA THR A 168 14.04 24.18 23.29
C THR A 168 13.20 25.14 22.40
N SER A 169 13.70 25.71 21.31
CA SER A 169 12.91 26.59 20.43
C SER A 169 12.42 25.89 19.15
N GLN A 170 11.12 25.99 18.86
CA GLN A 170 10.38 25.20 17.85
C GLN A 170 9.90 26.07 16.67
N GLY A 171 9.93 25.54 15.43
CA GLY A 171 9.16 26.03 14.29
C GLY A 171 9.62 25.50 12.92
N CYS A 172 8.80 24.68 12.24
CA CYS A 172 8.94 24.43 10.78
C CYS A 172 7.95 25.33 10.04
N ASN A 173 8.44 26.18 9.13
CA ASN A 173 7.67 26.70 8.00
C ASN A 173 8.40 26.29 6.73
N LYS A 174 7.69 25.69 5.78
CA LYS A 174 8.22 25.40 4.45
C LYS A 174 8.08 26.67 3.59
N PRO A 175 9.09 27.09 2.81
CA PRO A 175 8.91 28.11 1.78
C PRO A 175 7.95 27.65 0.68
#